data_AF-A0A8E2EMU5-F1
#
_entry.id   AF-A0A8E2EMU5-F1
#
_cell.length_a   1.000
_cell.length_b   1.000
_cell.length_c   1.000
_cell.angle_alpha   90.00
_cell.angle_beta   90.00
_cell.angle_gamma   90.00
#
_symmetry.space_group_name_H-M   'P 1'
#
loop_
_entity.id
_entity.type
_entity.pdbx_description
1 polymer ?
#
loop_
_entity_poly.entity_id
_entity_poly.type
_entity_poly.pdbx_seq_one_letter_code
_entity_poly.pdbx_strand_id
1 'polypeptide(L)'
;MYLTLSSLQALTSFSWPAVIIPLRSGMTTAMAILHCEDCPKEAYSAIQNVVTLTALLTALAERFCRALQAIDADAKKLEQSGQKKDMRIGDNSLENLHLHTGGVDCHMSFNIELGAEDWRKLAKKAVRTEVWGNGSNPTPLIRVVEQMELRQERWHAHNSGQMERGHIFGNCGGLVPSEQQPDRTCLRMVNLVRKMIDTMDWT
;
A
#
# COMPACT_ATOMS: atom_id res chain seq x y z
N MET A 1 -3.41 8.78 -11.45
CA MET A 1 -2.29 7.81 -11.41
C MET A 1 -0.94 8.47 -11.52
N TYR A 2 -0.62 9.12 -12.66
CA TYR A 2 0.71 9.68 -12.89
C TYR A 2 1.15 10.65 -11.79
N LEU A 3 0.29 11.61 -11.40
CA LEU A 3 0.59 12.55 -10.32
C LEU A 3 0.91 11.87 -8.98
N THR A 4 0.15 10.84 -8.60
CA THR A 4 0.40 10.07 -7.37
C THR A 4 1.73 9.34 -7.41
N LEU A 5 2.05 8.71 -8.55
CA LEU A 5 3.32 8.02 -8.74
C LEU A 5 4.49 9.02 -8.69
N SER A 6 4.38 10.15 -9.37
CA SER A 6 5.39 11.22 -9.35
C SER A 6 5.58 11.80 -7.94
N SER A 7 4.49 12.02 -7.19
CA SER A 7 4.57 12.48 -5.79
C SER A 7 5.28 11.46 -4.90
N LEU A 8 5.01 10.16 -5.07
CA LEU A 8 5.71 9.09 -4.32
C LEU A 8 7.18 8.93 -4.75
N GLN A 9 7.51 9.25 -6.00
CA GLN A 9 8.88 9.27 -6.50
C GLN A 9 9.66 10.48 -5.98
N ALA A 10 9.00 11.61 -5.78
CA ALA A 10 9.60 12.83 -5.25
C ALA A 10 9.85 12.79 -3.73
N LEU A 11 9.42 11.74 -3.02
CA LEU A 11 9.68 11.58 -1.60
C LEU A 11 11.18 11.39 -1.34
N THR A 12 11.79 12.37 -0.67
CA THR A 12 13.20 12.35 -0.27
C THR A 12 13.41 11.92 1.19
N SER A 13 12.36 11.98 2.01
CA SER A 13 12.40 11.59 3.43
C SER A 13 11.42 10.46 3.71
N PHE A 14 11.87 9.51 4.53
CA PHE A 14 11.10 8.36 5.00
C PHE A 14 10.91 8.38 6.53
N SER A 15 11.06 9.55 7.16
CA SER A 15 10.93 9.70 8.61
C SER A 15 9.51 9.34 9.07
N TRP A 16 9.43 8.46 10.05
CA TRP A 16 8.17 8.09 10.70
C TRP A 16 7.77 9.12 11.76
N PRO A 17 6.49 9.50 11.90
CA PRO A 17 5.33 9.03 11.15
C PRO A 17 5.00 9.82 9.88
N ALA A 18 5.68 10.93 9.59
CA ALA A 18 5.30 11.85 8.50
C ALA A 18 5.12 11.19 7.12
N VAL A 19 5.96 10.18 6.81
CA VAL A 19 5.89 9.41 5.56
C VAL A 19 4.54 8.70 5.35
N ILE A 20 3.77 8.44 6.41
CA ILE A 20 2.48 7.76 6.33
C ILE A 20 1.45 8.52 5.48
N ILE A 21 1.49 9.85 5.49
CA ILE A 21 0.49 10.71 4.85
C ILE A 21 0.48 10.50 3.33
N PRO A 22 1.61 10.67 2.61
CA PRO A 22 1.65 10.42 1.17
C PRO A 22 1.41 8.94 0.82
N LEU A 23 1.79 7.99 1.68
CA LEU A 23 1.53 6.56 1.45
C LEU A 23 0.03 6.24 1.53
N ARG A 24 -0.69 6.75 2.53
CA ARG A 24 -2.15 6.64 2.63
C ARG A 24 -2.83 7.26 1.41
N SER A 25 -2.42 8.46 1.00
CA SER A 25 -2.94 9.09 -0.22
C SER A 25 -2.74 8.22 -1.47
N GLY A 26 -1.56 7.58 -1.58
CA GLY A 26 -1.27 6.65 -2.66
C GLY A 26 -2.15 5.40 -2.66
N MET A 27 -2.35 4.78 -1.49
CA MET A 27 -3.25 3.64 -1.31
C MET A 27 -4.70 3.99 -1.63
N THR A 28 -5.21 5.12 -1.14
CA THR A 28 -6.56 5.62 -1.46
C THR A 28 -6.72 5.83 -2.96
N THR A 29 -5.73 6.42 -3.63
CA THR A 29 -5.78 6.62 -5.08
C THR A 29 -5.82 5.28 -5.81
N ALA A 30 -4.96 4.32 -5.44
CA ALA A 30 -4.94 2.99 -6.03
C ALA A 30 -6.30 2.29 -5.89
N MET A 31 -6.91 2.36 -4.70
CA MET A 31 -8.22 1.78 -4.43
C MET A 31 -9.34 2.43 -5.26
N ALA A 32 -9.33 3.76 -5.40
CA ALA A 32 -10.31 4.46 -6.23
C ALA A 32 -10.23 4.03 -7.71
N ILE A 33 -9.04 3.78 -8.22
CA ILE A 33 -8.84 3.30 -9.61
C ILE A 33 -9.25 1.83 -9.76
N LEU A 34 -9.04 1.01 -8.73
CA LEU A 34 -9.45 -0.39 -8.73
C LEU A 34 -10.98 -0.55 -8.84
N HIS A 35 -11.73 0.36 -8.22
CA HIS A 35 -13.19 0.39 -8.25
C HIS A 35 -13.78 1.29 -9.33
N CYS A 36 -12.98 1.83 -10.24
CA CYS A 36 -13.48 2.68 -11.31
C CYS A 36 -14.26 1.82 -12.32
N GLU A 37 -15.58 1.99 -12.36
CA GLU A 37 -16.47 1.27 -13.29
C GLU A 37 -16.26 1.69 -14.75
N ASP A 38 -15.71 2.88 -14.96
CA ASP A 38 -15.37 3.40 -16.29
C ASP A 38 -14.03 2.87 -16.84
N CYS A 39 -13.23 2.14 -16.05
CA CYS A 39 -11.92 1.65 -16.47
C CYS A 39 -11.80 0.13 -16.28
N PRO A 40 -11.53 -0.66 -17.34
CA PRO A 40 -11.12 -0.26 -18.68
C PRO A 40 -12.27 -0.29 -19.70
N LYS A 41 -12.32 0.70 -20.60
CA LYS A 41 -13.24 0.73 -21.76
C LYS A 41 -12.64 0.09 -23.01
N GLU A 42 -11.31 -0.08 -23.06
CA GLU A 42 -10.58 -0.64 -24.20
C GLU A 42 -9.38 -1.48 -23.74
N ALA A 43 -8.90 -2.42 -24.56
CA ALA A 43 -7.77 -3.32 -24.23
C ALA A 43 -6.49 -2.63 -23.82
N TYR A 44 -6.11 -1.61 -24.59
CA TYR A 44 -4.90 -0.85 -24.36
C TYR A 44 -4.99 -0.17 -22.99
N SER A 45 -6.14 0.42 -22.68
CA SER A 45 -6.43 1.00 -21.37
C SER A 45 -6.44 -0.04 -20.25
N ALA A 46 -6.89 -1.28 -20.52
CA ALA A 46 -6.85 -2.39 -19.57
C ALA A 46 -5.41 -2.79 -19.22
N ILE A 47 -4.58 -3.07 -20.22
CA ILE A 47 -3.18 -3.44 -20.03
C ILE A 47 -2.42 -2.29 -19.36
N GLN A 48 -2.60 -1.06 -19.84
CA GLN A 48 -1.98 0.12 -19.26
C GLN A 48 -2.40 0.30 -17.79
N ASN A 49 -3.67 0.07 -17.44
CA ASN A 49 -4.15 0.16 -16.07
C ASN A 49 -3.47 -0.87 -15.16
N VAL A 50 -3.34 -2.12 -15.62
CA VAL A 50 -2.63 -3.17 -14.87
C VAL A 50 -1.18 -2.82 -14.63
N VAL A 51 -0.45 -2.40 -15.66
CA VAL A 51 0.97 -2.04 -15.56
C VAL A 51 1.14 -0.85 -14.63
N THR A 52 0.32 0.19 -14.78
CA THR A 52 0.43 1.40 -13.96
C THR A 52 0.03 1.14 -12.50
N LEU A 53 -0.97 0.29 -12.25
CA LEU A 53 -1.39 -0.06 -10.89
C LEU A 53 -0.32 -0.89 -10.21
N THR A 54 0.24 -1.87 -10.92
CA THR A 54 1.37 -2.65 -10.44
C THR A 54 2.55 -1.74 -10.09
N ALA A 55 2.89 -0.79 -10.96
CA ALA A 55 3.98 0.15 -10.69
C ALA A 55 3.73 1.00 -9.44
N LEU A 56 2.50 1.49 -9.26
CA LEU A 56 2.09 2.23 -8.07
C LEU A 56 2.17 1.38 -6.79
N LEU A 57 1.66 0.15 -6.84
CA LEU A 57 1.68 -0.77 -5.70
C LEU A 57 3.11 -1.21 -5.34
N THR A 58 3.95 -1.45 -6.35
CA THR A 58 5.39 -1.72 -6.19
C THR A 58 6.09 -0.54 -5.52
N ALA A 59 5.80 0.68 -5.99
CA ALA A 59 6.34 1.89 -5.39
C ALA A 59 5.90 2.00 -3.92
N LEU A 60 4.61 1.84 -3.62
CA LEU A 60 4.09 1.87 -2.24
C LEU A 60 4.80 0.85 -1.35
N ALA A 61 4.90 -0.41 -1.78
CA ALA A 61 5.60 -1.47 -1.04
C ALA A 61 7.07 -1.10 -0.76
N GLU A 62 7.80 -0.62 -1.78
CA GLU A 62 9.19 -0.16 -1.60
C GLU A 62 9.30 0.98 -0.57
N ARG A 63 8.39 1.96 -0.58
CA ARG A 63 8.45 3.08 0.37
C ARG A 63 8.10 2.64 1.79
N PHE A 64 7.22 1.66 1.98
CA PHE A 64 7.02 1.04 3.30
C PHE A 64 8.29 0.32 3.78
N CYS A 65 9.01 -0.39 2.91
CA CYS A 65 10.33 -0.95 3.26
C CYS A 65 11.32 0.14 3.70
N ARG A 66 11.39 1.25 2.96
CA ARG A 66 12.25 2.39 3.32
C ARG A 66 11.84 3.05 4.64
N ALA A 67 10.54 3.12 4.95
CA ALA A 67 10.06 3.61 6.23
C ALA A 67 10.50 2.70 7.40
N LEU A 68 10.45 1.37 7.23
CA LEU A 68 10.97 0.42 8.21
C LEU A 68 12.48 0.61 8.43
N GLN A 69 13.26 0.74 7.35
CA GLN A 69 14.69 1.02 7.43
C GLN A 69 15.00 2.35 8.11
N ALA A 70 14.19 3.38 7.87
CA ALA A 70 14.34 4.68 8.54
C ALA A 70 14.04 4.58 10.04
N ILE A 71 13.05 3.79 10.45
CA ILE A 71 12.77 3.50 11.86
C ILE A 71 13.96 2.80 12.53
N ASP A 72 14.55 1.80 11.86
CA ASP A 72 15.73 1.10 12.39
C ASP A 72 16.94 2.03 12.52
N ALA A 73 17.16 2.89 11.52
CA ALA A 73 18.22 3.89 11.57
C ALA A 73 18.00 4.92 12.69
N ASP A 74 16.77 5.36 12.90
CA ASP A 74 16.42 6.28 13.99
C ASP A 74 16.60 5.63 15.37
N ALA A 75 16.19 4.37 15.53
CA ALA A 75 16.39 3.62 16.77
C ALA A 75 17.88 3.47 17.09
N LYS A 76 18.70 3.12 16.10
CA LYS A 76 20.17 3.03 16.26
C LYS A 76 20.79 4.36 16.70
N LYS A 77 20.32 5.49 16.16
CA LYS A 77 20.80 6.81 16.57
C LYS A 77 20.44 7.13 18.02
N LEU A 78 19.21 6.82 18.45
CA LEU A 78 18.76 7.01 19.82
C LEU A 78 19.58 6.17 20.81
N GLU A 79 19.88 4.92 20.43
CA GLU A 79 20.74 4.03 21.22
C GLU A 79 22.16 4.59 21.36
N GLN A 80 22.75 5.07 20.26
CA GLN A 80 24.10 5.66 20.26
C GLN A 80 24.20 6.97 21.04
N SER A 81 23.15 7.80 21.00
CA SER A 81 23.14 9.09 21.70
C SER A 81 22.69 8.98 23.16
N GLY A 82 22.13 7.84 23.57
CA GLY A 82 21.48 7.67 24.87
C GLY A 82 20.21 8.52 25.04
N GLN A 83 19.71 9.12 23.95
CA GLN A 83 18.51 9.95 23.98
C GLN A 83 17.25 9.08 23.91
N LYS A 84 16.17 9.61 24.46
CA LYS A 84 14.83 9.02 24.33
C LYS A 84 14.00 9.81 23.33
N LYS A 85 12.97 9.15 22.81
CA LYS A 85 12.01 9.75 21.88
C LYS A 85 10.77 10.22 22.65
N ASP A 86 10.50 11.51 22.59
CA ASP A 86 9.23 12.05 23.10
C ASP A 86 8.09 11.67 22.17
N MET A 87 7.05 11.08 22.75
CA MET A 87 5.87 10.63 22.03
C MET A 87 4.60 11.03 22.76
N ARG A 88 3.62 11.49 21.99
CA ARG A 88 2.27 11.74 22.49
C ARG A 88 1.38 10.57 22.12
N ILE A 89 0.77 9.94 23.12
CA ILE A 89 -0.23 8.89 22.94
C ILE A 89 -1.60 9.52 23.20
N GLY A 90 -2.50 9.39 22.23
CA GLY A 90 -3.91 9.73 22.41
C GLY A 90 -4.75 8.47 22.57
N ASP A 91 -5.73 8.53 23.47
CA ASP A 91 -6.85 7.59 23.44
C ASP A 91 -7.64 7.82 22.13
N ASN A 92 -8.23 6.79 21.54
CA ASN A 92 -9.17 6.95 20.43
C ASN A 92 -10.41 6.06 20.65
N SER A 93 -10.68 5.69 21.90
CA SER A 93 -11.86 4.96 22.29
C SER A 93 -13.12 5.79 21.98
N LEU A 94 -14.14 5.13 21.45
CA LEU A 94 -15.41 5.80 21.10
C LEU A 94 -16.08 6.40 22.34
N GLU A 95 -15.90 5.78 23.50
CA GLU A 95 -16.44 6.21 24.79
C GLU A 95 -15.90 7.58 25.19
N ASN A 96 -14.61 7.83 24.97
CA ASN A 96 -13.96 9.08 25.34
C ASN A 96 -13.87 10.09 24.19
N LEU A 97 -14.47 9.80 23.03
CA LEU A 97 -14.38 10.66 21.84
C LEU A 97 -14.81 12.11 22.11
N HIS A 98 -15.86 12.28 22.94
CA HIS A 98 -16.39 13.58 23.34
C HIS A 98 -15.45 14.43 24.20
N LEU A 99 -14.40 13.81 24.77
CA LEU A 99 -13.36 14.50 25.55
C LEU A 99 -12.18 14.94 24.67
N HIS A 100 -12.15 14.54 23.39
CA HIS A 100 -11.13 15.00 22.45
C HIS A 100 -11.41 16.42 21.95
N THR A 101 -10.42 17.30 22.10
CA THR A 101 -10.45 18.65 21.51
C THR A 101 -9.76 18.71 20.15
N GLY A 102 -9.05 17.64 19.75
CA GLY A 102 -8.33 17.55 18.48
C GLY A 102 -7.09 18.45 18.35
N GLY A 103 -6.80 19.28 19.35
CA GLY A 103 -5.67 20.21 19.38
C GLY A 103 -4.47 19.72 20.18
N VAL A 104 -3.43 20.56 20.22
CA VAL A 104 -2.23 20.34 21.05
C VAL A 104 -2.57 20.32 22.55
N ASP A 105 -3.71 20.88 22.96
CA ASP A 105 -4.17 20.85 24.35
C ASP A 105 -5.22 19.75 24.60
N CYS A 106 -5.26 18.71 23.78
CA CYS A 106 -6.17 17.58 23.99
C CYS A 106 -5.84 16.81 25.27
N HIS A 107 -6.72 16.90 26.27
CA HIS A 107 -6.61 16.22 27.57
C HIS A 107 -6.63 14.70 27.47
N MET A 108 -7.20 14.15 26.40
CA MET A 108 -7.24 12.71 26.13
C MET A 108 -5.93 12.17 25.54
N SER A 109 -4.82 12.80 25.89
CA SER A 109 -3.50 12.36 25.49
C SER A 109 -2.48 12.68 26.55
N PHE A 110 -1.40 11.91 26.57
CA PHE A 110 -0.28 12.09 27.49
C PHE A 110 1.03 11.88 26.73
N ASN A 111 2.09 12.50 27.24
CA ASN A 111 3.43 12.35 26.68
C ASN A 111 4.19 11.27 27.44
N ILE A 112 4.93 10.45 26.71
CA ILE A 112 5.85 9.46 27.23
C ILE A 112 7.21 9.58 26.56
N GLU A 113 8.25 9.21 27.29
CA GLU A 113 9.58 9.03 26.74
C GLU A 113 9.79 7.54 26.41
N LEU A 114 10.14 7.25 25.16
CA LEU A 114 10.44 5.90 24.72
C LEU A 114 11.94 5.71 24.55
N GLY A 115 12.46 4.59 25.09
CA GLY A 115 13.79 4.11 24.73
C GLY A 115 13.85 3.69 23.25
N ALA A 116 15.06 3.54 22.72
CA ALA A 116 15.28 3.19 21.31
C ALA A 116 14.52 1.92 20.88
N GLU A 117 14.56 0.87 21.71
CA GLU A 117 13.91 -0.41 21.43
C GLU A 117 12.38 -0.31 21.46
N ASP A 118 11.82 0.36 22.46
CA ASP A 118 10.36 0.54 22.59
C ASP A 118 9.80 1.41 21.46
N TRP A 119 10.51 2.48 21.10
CA TRP A 119 10.18 3.31 19.94
C TRP A 119 10.18 2.48 18.65
N ARG A 120 11.22 1.69 18.41
CA ARG A 120 11.34 0.82 17.22
C ARG A 120 10.16 -0.13 17.13
N LYS A 121 9.87 -0.86 18.21
CA LYS A 121 8.76 -1.82 18.27
C LYS A 121 7.42 -1.13 18.03
N LEU A 122 7.18 0.00 18.67
CA LEU A 122 5.95 0.76 18.52
C LEU A 122 5.77 1.28 17.09
N ALA A 123 6.80 1.89 16.52
CA ALA A 123 6.76 2.44 15.16
C ALA A 123 6.58 1.34 14.10
N LYS A 124 7.32 0.23 14.19
CA LYS A 124 7.12 -0.93 13.28
C LYS A 124 5.74 -1.55 13.43
N LYS A 125 5.21 -1.63 14.65
CA LYS A 125 3.82 -2.08 14.88
C LYS A 125 2.83 -1.16 14.19
N ALA A 126 3.02 0.16 14.26
CA ALA A 126 2.16 1.13 13.57
C ALA A 126 2.26 0.97 12.04
N VAL A 127 3.46 0.83 11.46
CA VAL A 127 3.64 0.54 10.02
C VAL A 127 2.93 -0.76 9.64
N ARG A 128 3.04 -1.80 10.48
CA ARG A 128 2.38 -3.09 10.24
C ARG A 128 0.88 -2.93 10.14
N THR A 129 0.27 -2.05 10.94
CA THR A 129 -1.18 -1.78 10.84
C THR A 129 -1.58 -1.08 9.54
N GLU A 130 -0.69 -0.28 8.95
CA GLU A 130 -0.92 0.35 7.66
C GLU A 130 -0.77 -0.62 6.49
N VAL A 131 0.10 -1.62 6.62
CA VAL A 131 0.35 -2.60 5.55
C VAL A 131 -0.64 -3.75 5.61
N TRP A 132 -0.83 -4.34 6.78
CA TRP A 132 -1.63 -5.56 6.98
C TRP A 132 -3.04 -5.30 7.53
N GLY A 133 -3.34 -4.08 7.97
CA GLY A 133 -4.60 -3.76 8.64
C GLY A 133 -4.56 -4.04 10.15
N ASN A 134 -5.73 -4.21 10.77
CA ASN A 134 -5.92 -4.30 12.23
C ASN A 134 -5.69 -2.97 12.99
N GLY A 135 -5.54 -1.86 12.26
CA GLY A 135 -5.59 -0.50 12.79
C GLY A 135 -6.85 0.24 12.32
N SER A 136 -6.85 1.56 12.46
CA SER A 136 -7.93 2.43 12.00
C SER A 136 -7.88 2.78 10.51
N ASN A 137 -6.80 2.43 9.81
CA ASN A 137 -6.71 2.67 8.37
C ASN A 137 -7.72 1.77 7.61
N PRO A 138 -8.72 2.34 6.91
CA PRO A 138 -9.72 1.55 6.19
C PRO A 138 -9.16 0.89 4.92
N THR A 139 -7.99 1.33 4.43
CA THR A 139 -7.38 0.89 3.18
C THR A 139 -5.92 0.49 3.41
N PRO A 140 -5.65 -0.60 4.17
CA PRO A 140 -4.29 -1.08 4.33
C PRO A 140 -3.75 -1.65 3.02
N LEU A 141 -2.43 -1.61 2.82
CA LEU A 141 -1.81 -1.96 1.53
C LEU A 141 -2.21 -3.35 1.03
N ILE A 142 -2.25 -4.35 1.92
CA ILE A 142 -2.62 -5.72 1.56
C ILE A 142 -4.02 -5.80 0.96
N ARG A 143 -4.98 -5.00 1.47
CA ARG A 143 -6.34 -4.96 0.92
C ARG A 143 -6.36 -4.43 -0.51
N VAL A 144 -5.49 -3.47 -0.83
CA VAL A 144 -5.37 -2.95 -2.21
C VAL A 144 -4.83 -4.02 -3.15
N VAL A 145 -3.83 -4.79 -2.68
CA VAL A 145 -3.26 -5.92 -3.44
C VAL A 145 -4.30 -7.03 -3.65
N GLU A 146 -5.02 -7.44 -2.60
CA GLU A 146 -6.10 -8.43 -2.68
C GLU A 146 -7.19 -8.01 -3.68
N GLN A 147 -7.62 -6.75 -3.64
CA GLN A 147 -8.61 -6.24 -4.61
C GLN A 147 -8.09 -6.24 -6.05
N MET A 148 -6.80 -5.95 -6.25
CA MET A 148 -6.18 -6.05 -7.56
C MET A 148 -6.14 -7.49 -8.07
N GLU A 149 -5.78 -8.46 -7.22
CA GLU A 149 -5.81 -9.89 -7.57
C GLU A 149 -7.21 -10.35 -7.95
N LEU A 150 -8.21 -10.07 -7.09
CA LEU A 150 -9.61 -10.41 -7.34
C LEU A 150 -10.13 -9.79 -8.64
N ARG A 151 -9.71 -8.57 -8.97
CA ARG A 151 -10.05 -7.94 -10.26
C ARG A 151 -9.42 -8.70 -11.44
N GLN A 152 -8.14 -9.07 -11.35
CA GLN A 152 -7.48 -9.83 -12.41
C GLN A 152 -8.07 -11.25 -12.56
N GLU A 153 -8.38 -11.91 -11.45
CA GLU A 153 -9.02 -13.23 -11.48
C GLU A 153 -10.40 -13.17 -12.14
N ARG A 154 -11.23 -12.19 -11.79
CA ARG A 154 -12.54 -11.97 -12.43
C ARG A 154 -12.40 -11.70 -13.93
N TRP A 155 -11.44 -10.87 -14.32
CA TRP A 155 -11.13 -10.59 -15.73
C TRP A 155 -10.77 -11.85 -16.52
N HIS A 156 -10.07 -12.79 -15.88
CA HIS A 156 -9.70 -14.07 -16.50
C HIS A 156 -10.77 -15.17 -16.39
N ALA A 157 -11.67 -15.09 -15.42
CA ALA A 157 -12.75 -16.06 -15.22
C ALA A 157 -13.92 -15.81 -16.17
N HIS A 158 -14.21 -14.55 -16.52
CA HIS A 158 -15.17 -14.26 -17.58
C HIS A 158 -14.56 -14.53 -18.96
N ASN A 159 -15.27 -15.27 -19.81
CA ASN A 159 -14.97 -15.39 -21.25
C ASN A 159 -14.99 -14.03 -22.00
N SER A 160 -15.32 -12.93 -21.32
CA SER A 160 -15.15 -11.56 -21.82
C SER A 160 -13.72 -11.32 -22.29
N GLY A 161 -12.70 -11.86 -21.60
CA GLY A 161 -11.32 -11.76 -22.05
C GLY A 161 -11.03 -12.44 -23.40
N GLN A 162 -11.79 -13.46 -23.80
CA GLN A 162 -11.67 -14.11 -25.12
C GLN A 162 -12.45 -13.38 -26.21
N MET A 163 -13.70 -12.96 -25.92
CA MET A 163 -14.52 -12.18 -26.87
C MET A 163 -13.94 -10.79 -27.12
N GLU A 164 -13.50 -10.11 -26.07
CA GLU A 164 -12.79 -8.84 -26.21
C GLU A 164 -11.49 -9.06 -26.97
N ARG A 165 -10.67 -10.09 -26.69
CA ARG A 165 -9.45 -10.37 -27.49
C ARG A 165 -9.74 -10.47 -29.00
N GLY A 166 -10.84 -11.12 -29.39
CA GLY A 166 -11.28 -11.20 -30.78
C GLY A 166 -11.74 -9.85 -31.36
N HIS A 167 -12.40 -9.02 -30.55
CA HIS A 167 -12.81 -7.66 -30.91
C HIS A 167 -11.63 -6.66 -30.94
N ILE A 168 -10.57 -6.93 -30.16
CA ILE A 168 -9.44 -6.05 -29.89
C ILE A 168 -8.31 -6.23 -30.91
N PHE A 169 -7.94 -7.48 -31.20
CA PHE A 169 -6.83 -7.81 -32.11
C PHE A 169 -7.31 -8.10 -33.53
N GLY A 170 -8.63 -8.03 -33.76
CA GLY A 170 -9.28 -8.51 -34.97
C GLY A 170 -9.14 -10.03 -35.12
N ASN A 171 -9.73 -10.58 -36.19
CA ASN A 171 -9.59 -11.99 -36.55
C ASN A 171 -8.20 -12.29 -37.13
N CYS A 172 -7.13 -11.86 -36.45
CA CYS A 172 -5.77 -12.32 -36.71
C CYS A 172 -5.69 -13.78 -36.25
N GLY A 173 -6.15 -14.68 -37.12
CA GLY A 173 -6.23 -16.11 -36.86
C GLY A 173 -4.89 -16.67 -36.38
N GLY A 174 -4.93 -17.49 -35.34
CA GLY A 174 -3.82 -18.40 -35.02
C GLY A 174 -3.45 -18.59 -33.56
N LEU A 175 -3.99 -17.83 -32.60
CA LEU A 175 -3.68 -18.06 -31.18
C LEU A 175 -4.71 -19.00 -30.55
N VAL A 176 -4.62 -20.28 -30.91
CA VAL A 176 -5.28 -21.37 -30.17
C VAL A 176 -4.71 -21.33 -28.74
N PRO A 177 -5.55 -21.29 -27.67
CA PRO A 177 -5.04 -21.40 -26.32
C PRO A 177 -4.46 -22.80 -26.15
N SER A 178 -3.17 -22.89 -25.83
CA SER A 178 -2.59 -24.14 -25.29
C SER A 178 -3.38 -24.57 -24.05
N GLU A 179 -3.69 -25.87 -23.93
CA GLU A 179 -4.36 -26.49 -22.78
C GLU A 179 -3.57 -26.37 -21.47
N GLN A 180 -2.32 -25.90 -21.51
CA GLN A 180 -1.54 -25.59 -20.33
C GLN A 180 -1.96 -24.23 -19.77
N GLN A 181 -2.28 -24.16 -18.47
CA GLN A 181 -2.65 -22.94 -17.75
C GLN A 181 -1.76 -21.77 -18.24
N PRO A 182 -2.32 -20.79 -18.98
CA PRO A 182 -1.51 -19.78 -19.61
C PRO A 182 -0.80 -18.97 -18.53
N ASP A 183 0.49 -18.74 -18.70
CA ASP A 183 1.28 -17.86 -17.83
C ASP A 183 0.64 -16.45 -17.84
N ARG A 184 0.00 -16.07 -16.72
CA ARG A 184 -0.74 -14.80 -16.59
C ARG A 184 0.21 -13.74 -16.03
N THR A 185 0.91 -13.04 -16.92
CA THR A 185 1.87 -11.97 -16.57
C THR A 185 1.28 -10.91 -15.63
N CYS A 186 0.02 -10.51 -15.82
CA CYS A 186 -0.69 -9.57 -14.94
C CYS A 186 -0.80 -10.07 -13.49
N LEU A 187 -1.10 -11.36 -13.28
CA LEU A 187 -1.13 -11.94 -11.93
C LEU A 187 0.28 -12.10 -11.36
N ARG A 188 1.28 -12.44 -12.18
CA ARG A 188 2.69 -12.48 -11.75
C ARG A 188 3.18 -11.12 -11.23
N MET A 189 2.80 -10.05 -11.92
CA MET A 189 3.08 -8.67 -11.54
C MET A 189 2.51 -8.33 -10.17
N VAL A 190 1.25 -8.69 -9.90
CA VAL A 190 0.60 -8.42 -8.61
C VAL A 190 1.20 -9.30 -7.49
N ASN A 191 1.47 -10.58 -7.79
CA ASN A 191 2.13 -11.51 -6.86
C ASN A 191 3.54 -11.05 -6.47
N LEU A 192 4.25 -10.34 -7.34
CA LEU A 192 5.53 -9.74 -6.99
C LEU A 192 5.38 -8.70 -5.87
N VAL A 193 4.35 -7.87 -5.94
CA VAL A 193 4.05 -6.89 -4.88
C VAL A 193 3.71 -7.60 -3.56
N ARG A 194 2.89 -8.65 -3.61
CA ARG A 194 2.59 -9.47 -2.42
C ARG A 194 3.87 -10.02 -1.79
N LYS A 195 4.76 -10.61 -2.59
CA LYS A 195 6.06 -11.09 -2.10
C LYS A 195 6.89 -9.99 -1.46
N MET A 196 6.91 -8.78 -2.02
CA MET A 196 7.61 -7.64 -1.40
C MET A 196 7.06 -7.35 0.00
N ILE A 197 5.74 -7.36 0.16
CA ILE A 197 5.06 -7.15 1.45
C ILE A 197 5.39 -8.28 2.44
N ASP A 198 5.37 -9.54 1.99
CA ASP A 198 5.67 -10.72 2.81
C ASP A 198 7.10 -10.70 3.34
N THR A 199 8.04 -10.15 2.57
CA THR A 199 9.47 -10.08 2.91
C THR A 199 9.87 -8.84 3.73
N MET A 200 8.93 -7.98 4.10
CA MET A 200 9.22 -6.81 4.94
C MET A 200 9.75 -7.22 6.32
N ASP A 201 10.76 -6.50 6.81
CA ASP A 201 11.35 -6.76 8.12
C ASP A 201 10.55 -6.11 9.26
N TRP A 202 9.78 -6.94 9.95
CA TRP A 202 8.94 -6.57 11.09
C TRP A 202 9.63 -6.72 12.45
N THR A 203 10.89 -7.18 12.48
CA THR A 203 11.63 -7.43 13.72
C THR A 203 12.23 -6.17 14.31
#